data_AF-A0A9D1UYS7-F1
#
_entry.id   AF-A0A9D1UYS7-F1
#
_cell.length_a   1.000
_cell.length_b   1.000
_cell.length_c   1.000
_cell.angle_alpha   90.00
_cell.angle_beta   90.00
_cell.angle_gamma   90.00
#
_symmetry.space_group_name_H-M   'P 1'
#
loop_
_entity.id
_entity.type
_entity.pdbx_description
1 polymer ?
#
loop_
_entity_poly.entity_id
_entity_poly.type
_entity_poly.pdbx_seq_one_letter_code
_entity_poly.pdbx_strand_id
1 'polypeptide(L)'
;MNVWKYTYIKFYQFRRETLAGDYTAMLFVVELDFCVYSGIVFLIDGLTGYNLIPCYGLLYVLILLGGGFILWMIRNHSLRKNGAFERIKKEVEEEPRKFLWGTLSLLFVLFTLAFVALSMYLWSQKMIPVFIPF
;
A
#
# COMPACT_ATOMS: atom_id res chain seq x y z
N MET A 1 5.20 18.47 2.27
CA MET A 1 4.48 17.49 1.41
C MET A 1 4.82 16.07 1.85
N ASN A 2 3.89 15.11 1.75
CA ASN A 2 4.16 13.69 2.00
C ASN A 2 4.07 12.94 0.65
N VAL A 3 4.98 11.99 0.39
CA VAL A 3 4.95 11.14 -0.80
C VAL A 3 3.57 10.52 -0.98
N TRP A 4 2.97 9.99 0.09
CA TRP A 4 1.62 9.42 0.06
C TRP A 4 0.54 10.38 -0.44
N LYS A 5 0.55 11.63 0.05
CA LYS A 5 -0.41 12.67 -0.37
C LYS A 5 -0.23 13.01 -1.85
N TYR A 6 1.03 13.11 -2.29
CA TYR A 6 1.37 13.45 -3.66
C TYR A 6 1.03 12.31 -4.64
N THR A 7 1.41 11.08 -4.30
CA THR A 7 1.01 9.85 -5.00
C THR A 7 -0.50 9.81 -5.16
N TYR A 8 -1.23 9.98 -4.05
CA TYR A 8 -2.68 9.96 -4.04
C TYR A 8 -3.31 10.95 -5.04
N ILE A 9 -2.93 12.24 -4.99
CA ILE A 9 -3.51 13.26 -5.87
C ILE A 9 -3.06 13.10 -7.33
N LYS A 10 -1.80 12.76 -7.59
CA LYS A 10 -1.31 12.57 -8.97
C LYS A 10 -1.97 11.37 -9.65
N PHE A 11 -2.14 10.26 -8.93
CA PHE A 11 -2.86 9.10 -9.46
C PHE A 11 -4.35 9.37 -9.59
N TYR A 12 -4.95 10.13 -8.67
CA TYR A 12 -6.33 10.61 -8.82
C TYR A 12 -6.52 11.46 -10.08
N GLN A 13 -5.63 12.43 -10.35
CA GLN A 13 -5.68 13.26 -11.56
C GLN A 13 -5.47 12.43 -12.83
N PHE A 14 -4.43 11.58 -12.87
CA PHE A 14 -4.14 10.71 -14.01
C PHE A 14 -5.30 9.76 -14.35
N ARG A 15 -5.94 9.17 -13.32
CA ARG A 15 -7.11 8.29 -13.49
C ARG A 15 -8.37 9.06 -13.84
N ARG A 16 -8.64 10.22 -13.26
CA ARG A 16 -9.78 11.06 -13.67
C ARG A 16 -9.75 11.37 -15.17
N GLU A 17 -8.56 11.52 -15.73
CA GLU A 17 -8.33 11.75 -17.17
C GLU A 17 -8.43 10.45 -18.02
N THR A 18 -8.15 9.26 -17.46
CA THR A 18 -8.04 8.00 -18.22
C THR A 18 -9.16 6.98 -17.99
N LEU A 19 -9.71 6.88 -16.78
CA LEU A 19 -10.67 5.85 -16.34
C LEU A 19 -11.68 6.47 -15.36
N ALA A 20 -12.90 6.67 -15.83
CA ALA A 20 -14.00 7.36 -15.17
C ALA A 20 -14.14 7.06 -13.65
N GLY A 21 -14.06 8.11 -12.83
CA GLY A 21 -14.66 8.16 -11.48
C GLY A 21 -13.70 8.30 -10.29
N ASP A 22 -14.07 9.19 -9.35
CA ASP A 22 -13.35 9.52 -8.11
C ASP A 22 -13.18 8.33 -7.15
N TYR A 23 -14.10 7.36 -7.20
CA TYR A 23 -14.13 6.18 -6.33
C TYR A 23 -12.94 5.23 -6.59
N THR A 24 -12.42 5.22 -7.81
CA THR A 24 -11.43 4.23 -8.28
C THR A 24 -10.00 4.58 -7.88
N ALA A 25 -9.69 5.88 -7.72
CA ALA A 25 -8.38 6.34 -7.28
C ALA A 25 -8.11 6.02 -5.80
N MET A 26 -9.16 6.08 -4.97
CA MET A 26 -9.07 5.70 -3.56
C MET A 26 -8.80 4.20 -3.40
N LEU A 27 -9.41 3.37 -4.25
CA LEU A 27 -9.17 1.92 -4.24
C LEU A 27 -7.72 1.57 -4.54
N PHE A 28 -7.06 2.26 -5.47
CA PHE A 28 -5.65 2.00 -5.81
C PHE A 28 -4.69 2.29 -4.64
N VAL A 29 -4.94 3.37 -3.90
CA VAL A 29 -4.12 3.74 -2.73
C VAL A 29 -4.32 2.73 -1.61
N VAL A 30 -5.57 2.31 -1.39
CA VAL A 30 -5.90 1.23 -0.45
C VAL A 30 -5.27 -0.09 -0.88
N GLU A 31 -5.24 -0.38 -2.17
CA GLU A 31 -4.59 -1.57 -2.74
C GLU A 31 -3.08 -1.52 -2.50
N LEU A 32 -2.45 -0.36 -2.63
CA LEU A 32 -1.03 -0.18 -2.37
C LEU A 32 -0.70 -0.29 -0.86
N ASP A 33 -1.54 0.28 0.01
CA ASP A 33 -1.47 0.06 1.47
C ASP A 33 -1.61 -1.44 1.81
N PHE A 34 -2.53 -2.14 1.13
CA PHE A 34 -2.76 -3.57 1.29
C PHE A 34 -1.58 -4.42 0.78
N CYS A 35 -0.94 -4.03 -0.31
CA CYS A 35 0.31 -4.64 -0.79
C CYS A 35 1.39 -4.57 0.29
N VAL A 36 1.66 -3.39 0.85
CA VAL A 36 2.66 -3.25 1.92
C VAL A 36 2.29 -4.11 3.13
N TYR A 37 1.02 -4.07 3.55
CA TYR A 37 0.52 -4.87 4.67
C TYR A 37 0.72 -6.37 4.46
N SER A 38 0.32 -6.90 3.29
CA SER A 38 0.49 -8.32 2.97
C SER A 38 1.98 -8.72 2.90
N GLY A 39 2.83 -7.87 2.33
CA GLY A 39 4.29 -8.06 2.35
C GLY A 39 4.87 -8.19 3.76
N ILE A 40 4.38 -7.41 4.73
CA ILE A 40 4.78 -7.51 6.14
C ILE A 40 4.28 -8.82 6.75
N VAL A 41 3.03 -9.20 6.48
CA VAL A 41 2.46 -10.46 6.98
C VAL A 41 3.29 -11.66 6.49
N PHE A 42 3.69 -11.69 5.21
CA PHE A 42 4.56 -12.74 4.67
C PHE A 42 5.92 -12.80 5.37
N LEU A 43 6.54 -11.65 5.66
CA LEU A 43 7.81 -11.62 6.37
C LEU A 43 7.67 -12.14 7.80
N ILE A 44 6.68 -11.66 8.56
CA ILE A 44 6.46 -12.10 9.94
C ILE A 44 6.19 -13.60 10.00
N ASP A 45 5.36 -14.12 9.09
CA ASP A 45 5.13 -15.56 9.01
C ASP A 45 6.42 -16.33 8.72
N GLY A 46 7.22 -15.89 7.75
CA GLY A 46 8.50 -16.51 7.44
C GLY A 46 9.50 -16.47 8.61
N LEU A 47 9.59 -15.34 9.32
CA LEU A 47 10.49 -15.16 10.48
C LEU A 47 10.06 -16.02 11.67
N THR A 48 8.75 -16.23 11.84
CA THR A 48 8.21 -17.07 12.92
C THR A 48 8.21 -18.56 12.59
N GLY A 49 8.84 -18.98 11.49
CA GLY A 49 8.97 -20.39 11.12
C GLY A 49 7.81 -20.94 10.29
N TYR A 50 7.11 -20.09 9.52
CA TYR A 50 5.98 -20.47 8.66
C TYR A 50 4.81 -21.06 9.45
N ASN A 51 4.45 -20.46 10.59
CA ASN A 51 3.45 -21.01 11.50
C ASN A 51 2.00 -20.59 11.17
N LEU A 52 1.79 -19.46 10.50
CA LEU A 52 0.46 -18.91 10.21
C LEU A 52 -0.19 -19.55 8.98
N ILE A 53 0.57 -19.74 7.90
CA ILE A 53 0.00 -20.11 6.59
C ILE A 53 -0.30 -21.62 6.43
N PRO A 54 0.57 -22.57 6.85
CA PRO A 54 0.33 -24.00 6.61
C PRO A 54 -0.71 -24.62 7.54
N CYS A 55 -0.81 -24.16 8.79
CA CYS A 55 -1.69 -24.76 9.81
C CYS A 55 -3.05 -24.05 9.94
N TYR A 56 -3.17 -22.78 9.55
CA TYR A 56 -4.37 -21.96 9.78
C TYR A 56 -4.79 -21.15 8.54
N GLY A 57 -4.92 -21.81 7.38
CA GLY A 57 -5.25 -21.14 6.11
C GLY A 57 -6.49 -20.23 6.17
N LEU A 58 -7.53 -20.61 6.92
CA LEU A 58 -8.73 -19.77 7.13
C LEU A 58 -8.44 -18.51 7.95
N LEU A 59 -7.66 -18.63 9.02
CA LEU A 59 -7.24 -17.50 9.86
C LEU A 59 -6.39 -16.52 9.05
N TYR A 60 -5.52 -17.04 8.20
CA TYR A 60 -4.68 -16.24 7.32
C TYR A 60 -5.50 -15.40 6.33
N VAL A 61 -6.49 -16.01 5.68
CA VAL A 61 -7.42 -15.29 4.80
C VAL A 61 -8.19 -14.21 5.58
N LEU A 62 -8.63 -14.50 6.80
CA LEU A 62 -9.30 -13.52 7.66
C LEU A 62 -8.38 -12.36 8.06
N ILE A 63 -7.11 -12.61 8.34
CA ILE A 63 -6.11 -11.58 8.65
C ILE A 63 -5.91 -10.67 7.45
N LEU A 64 -5.72 -11.24 6.25
CA LEU A 64 -5.56 -10.45 5.03
C LEU A 64 -6.81 -9.62 4.73
N LEU A 65 -7.99 -10.25 4.66
CA LEU A 65 -9.24 -9.56 4.36
C LEU A 65 -9.57 -8.51 5.43
N GLY A 66 -9.38 -8.84 6.71
CA GLY A 66 -9.59 -7.93 7.83
C GLY A 66 -8.65 -6.73 7.78
N GLY A 67 -7.35 -6.95 7.52
CA GLY A 67 -6.36 -5.88 7.37
C GLY A 67 -6.69 -4.95 6.20
N GLY A 68 -7.03 -5.51 5.03
CA GLY A 68 -7.47 -4.73 3.87
C GLY A 68 -8.73 -3.90 4.16
N PHE A 69 -9.71 -4.49 4.84
CA PHE A 69 -10.94 -3.80 5.23
C PHE A 69 -10.70 -2.65 6.22
N ILE A 70 -9.84 -2.84 7.21
CA ILE A 70 -9.46 -1.80 8.17
C ILE A 70 -8.73 -0.66 7.48
N LEU A 71 -7.77 -0.96 6.60
CA LEU A 71 -7.06 0.05 5.81
C LEU A 71 -8.01 0.86 4.93
N TRP A 72 -8.95 0.19 4.26
CA TRP A 72 -10.01 0.82 3.49
C TRP A 72 -10.85 1.76 4.36
N MET A 73 -11.34 1.29 5.52
CA MET A 73 -12.12 2.08 6.47
C MET A 73 -11.38 3.34 6.92
N ILE A 74 -10.11 3.21 7.34
CA ILE A 74 -9.28 4.32 7.80
C ILE A 74 -9.11 5.36 6.68
N ARG A 75 -8.79 4.92 5.46
CA ARG A 75 -8.62 5.83 4.31
C ARG A 75 -9.93 6.50 3.92
N ASN A 76 -11.03 5.76 3.87
CA ASN A 76 -12.34 6.30 3.53
C ASN A 76 -12.77 7.37 4.53
N HIS A 77 -12.59 7.08 5.83
CA HIS A 77 -12.93 8.01 6.89
C HIS A 77 -12.05 9.26 6.86
N SER A 78 -10.74 9.10 6.67
CA SER A 78 -9.79 10.21 6.59
C SER A 78 -10.10 11.18 5.45
N LEU A 79 -10.51 10.66 4.29
CA LEU A 79 -10.80 11.45 3.10
C LEU A 79 -12.15 12.17 3.17
N ARG A 80 -13.17 11.55 3.78
CA ARG A 80 -14.50 12.16 3.96
C ARG A 80 -14.52 13.27 5.01
N LYS A 81 -13.50 13.38 5.86
CA LYS A 81 -13.46 14.36 6.94
C LYS A 81 -13.18 15.77 6.42
N ASN A 82 -14.12 16.69 6.60
CA ASN A 82 -13.94 18.15 6.49
C ASN A 82 -13.17 18.64 5.24
N GLY A 83 -13.57 18.20 4.04
CA GLY A 83 -12.91 18.64 2.80
C GLY A 83 -11.40 18.36 2.77
N ALA A 84 -10.93 17.34 3.50
CA ALA A 84 -9.52 16.97 3.56
C ALA A 84 -8.95 16.69 2.17
N PHE A 85 -9.75 16.09 1.30
CA PHE A 85 -9.40 15.87 -0.10
C PHE A 85 -9.05 17.18 -0.83
N GLU A 86 -9.92 18.18 -0.80
CA GLU A 86 -9.69 19.47 -1.47
C GLU A 86 -8.48 20.21 -0.88
N ARG A 87 -8.28 20.10 0.45
CA ARG A 87 -7.07 20.65 1.09
C ARG A 87 -5.79 19.96 0.62
N ILE A 88 -5.77 18.63 0.56
CA ILE A 88 -4.61 17.87 0.09
C ILE A 88 -4.35 18.14 -1.40
N LYS A 89 -5.42 18.27 -2.19
CA LYS A 89 -5.33 18.61 -3.61
C LYS A 89 -4.69 19.99 -3.81
N LYS A 90 -5.16 21.00 -3.08
CA LYS A 90 -4.60 22.36 -3.13
C LYS A 90 -3.13 22.37 -2.70
N GLU A 91 -2.79 21.67 -1.61
CA GLU A 91 -1.39 21.50 -1.17
C GLU A 91 -0.52 20.93 -2.32
N VAL A 92 -0.99 19.89 -3.02
CA VAL A 92 -0.24 19.25 -4.11
C VAL A 92 -0.14 20.13 -5.35
N GLU A 93 -1.17 20.91 -5.66
CA GLU A 93 -1.18 21.85 -6.80
C GLU A 93 -0.24 23.05 -6.57
N GLU A 94 -0.15 23.55 -5.33
CA GLU A 94 0.70 24.68 -4.93
C GLU A 94 2.18 24.29 -4.73
N GLU A 95 2.50 22.99 -4.64
CA GLU A 95 3.87 22.54 -4.38
C GLU A 95 4.81 22.86 -5.57
N PRO A 96 5.92 23.58 -5.35
CA PRO A 96 6.81 24.01 -6.43
C PRO A 96 7.69 22.87 -6.97
N ARG A 97 7.98 21.85 -6.16
CA ARG A 97 8.89 20.73 -6.49
C ARG A 97 8.16 19.52 -7.08
N LYS A 98 7.25 19.74 -8.02
CA LYS A 98 6.40 18.69 -8.62
C LYS A 98 7.20 17.54 -9.22
N PHE A 99 8.35 17.84 -9.83
CA PHE A 99 9.23 16.82 -10.42
C PHE A 99 9.80 15.87 -9.37
N LEU A 100 10.37 16.40 -8.28
CA LEU A 100 10.95 15.62 -7.20
C LEU A 100 9.91 14.71 -6.53
N TRP A 101 8.73 15.25 -6.22
CA TRP A 101 7.65 14.47 -5.61
C TRP A 101 7.06 13.44 -6.58
N GLY A 102 7.06 13.72 -7.88
CA GLY A 102 6.71 12.75 -8.92
C GLY A 102 7.65 11.57 -8.94
N THR A 103 8.96 11.83 -8.94
CA THR A 103 9.99 10.79 -8.91
C THR A 103 9.90 9.97 -7.61
N LEU A 104 9.74 10.62 -6.46
CA LEU A 104 9.57 9.91 -5.17
C LEU A 104 8.32 9.05 -5.14
N SER A 105 7.20 9.54 -5.69
CA SER A 105 5.97 8.78 -5.79
C SER A 105 6.15 7.53 -6.66
N LEU A 106 6.78 7.67 -7.82
CA LEU A 106 7.02 6.54 -8.72
C LEU A 106 7.98 5.53 -8.09
N LEU A 107 9.05 6.01 -7.46
CA LEU A 107 10.01 5.18 -6.75
C LEU A 107 9.34 4.43 -5.58
N PHE A 108 8.42 5.08 -4.86
CA PHE A 108 7.65 4.44 -3.80
C PHE A 108 6.79 3.29 -4.33
N VAL A 109 6.05 3.48 -5.44
CA VAL A 109 5.24 2.43 -6.05
C VAL A 109 6.11 1.24 -6.50
N LEU A 110 7.23 1.52 -7.20
CA LEU A 110 8.16 0.49 -7.64
C LEU A 110 8.77 -0.28 -6.45
N PHE A 111 9.16 0.45 -5.41
CA PHE A 111 9.69 -0.13 -4.19
C PHE A 111 8.65 -1.02 -3.50
N THR A 112 7.39 -0.58 -3.38
CA THR A 112 6.31 -1.39 -2.80
C THR A 112 6.10 -2.69 -3.58
N LEU A 113 6.06 -2.63 -4.91
CA LEU A 113 5.90 -3.82 -5.74
C LEU A 113 7.10 -4.77 -5.60
N ALA A 114 8.32 -4.23 -5.63
CA ALA A 114 9.54 -5.01 -5.44
C ALA A 114 9.60 -5.65 -4.04
N PHE A 115 9.22 -4.90 -3.00
CA PHE A 115 9.15 -5.37 -1.63
C PHE A 115 8.18 -6.54 -1.50
N VAL A 116 6.96 -6.42 -2.03
CA VAL A 116 5.97 -7.50 -1.97
C VAL A 116 6.45 -8.73 -2.74
N ALA A 117 6.97 -8.54 -3.96
CA ALA A 117 7.49 -9.64 -4.76
C ALA A 117 8.63 -10.37 -4.05
N LEU A 118 9.55 -9.62 -3.43
CA LEU A 118 10.66 -10.18 -2.66
C LEU A 118 10.16 -10.92 -1.41
N SER A 119 9.25 -10.32 -0.64
CA SER A 119 8.66 -10.97 0.54
C SER A 119 7.98 -12.28 0.18
N MET A 120 7.17 -12.29 -0.89
CA MET A 120 6.51 -13.51 -1.39
C MET A 120 7.52 -14.55 -1.86
N TYR A 121 8.57 -14.13 -2.57
CA TYR A 121 9.61 -15.03 -3.07
C TYR A 121 10.41 -15.68 -1.94
N LEU A 122 10.93 -14.87 -1.01
CA LEU A 122 11.68 -15.34 0.16
C LEU A 122 10.83 -16.27 1.03
N TRP A 123 9.55 -15.92 1.20
CA TRP A 123 8.58 -16.74 1.90
C TRP A 123 8.36 -18.07 1.18
N SER A 124 8.04 -18.06 -0.13
CA SER A 124 7.78 -19.28 -0.91
C SER A 124 8.95 -20.25 -0.94
N GLN A 125 10.18 -19.75 -0.94
CA GLN A 125 11.40 -20.57 -0.99
C GLN A 125 11.87 -21.02 0.38
N LYS A 126 11.12 -20.75 1.45
CA LYS A 126 11.49 -21.03 2.84
C LYS A 126 12.85 -20.44 3.25
N MET A 127 13.28 -19.35 2.61
CA MET A 127 14.64 -18.81 2.78
C MET A 127 14.74 -17.76 3.89
N ILE A 128 13.62 -17.25 4.42
CA ILE A 128 13.61 -16.22 5.46
C ILE A 128 14.42 -16.64 6.71
N PRO A 129 14.31 -17.87 7.25
CA PRO A 129 15.13 -18.33 8.38
C PRO A 129 16.61 -18.56 8.03
N VAL A 130 16.94 -18.72 6.74
CA VAL A 130 18.31 -18.95 6.25
C VAL A 130 19.08 -17.63 6.14
N PHE A 131 18.40 -16.56 5.72
CA PHE A 131 19.01 -15.23 5.59
C PHE A 131 19.14 -14.48 6.92
N ILE A 132 18.31 -14.80 7.92
CA ILE A 132 18.32 -14.19 9.25
C ILE A 132 18.35 -15.33 10.27
N PRO A 133 19.54 -15.75 10.74
CA PRO A 133 19.62 -16.73 11.81
C PRO A 133 19.11 -16.08 13.09
N PHE A 134 17.96 -16.55 13.57
CA PHE A 134 17.44 -16.25 14.91
C PHE A 134 18.10 -17.13 15.97
#